data_AF-A0A5P3U173-F1
#
_entry.id   AF-A0A5P3U173-F1
#
_cell.length_a   1.000
_cell.length_b   1.000
_cell.length_c   1.000
_cell.angle_alpha   90.00
_cell.angle_beta   90.00
_cell.angle_gamma   90.00
#
_symmetry.space_group_name_H-M   'P 1'
#
loop_
_entity.id
_entity.type
_entity.pdbx_description
1 polymer ?
#
loop_
_entity_poly.entity_id
_entity_poly.type
_entity_poly.pdbx_seq_one_letter_code
_entity_poly.pdbx_strand_id
1 'polypeptide(L)'
;QNTTLLAKLKAGKPHTPASNNTYYTENPGKIKTLVQCDLYNSVDFTASHKTGGTYPPGTIFTIAGMAKTKGGTPRLKTKSGYFLTANKKFVKKI
;
A
#
# COMPACT_ATOMS: atom_id res chain seq x y z
N GLN A 1 -23.44 -16.29 38.46
CA GLN A 1 -22.12 -15.93 39.01
C GLN A 1 -21.35 -15.16 37.93
N ASN A 2 -21.59 -13.86 37.80
CA ASN A 2 -20.80 -12.98 36.92
C ASN A 2 -20.12 -11.96 37.81
N THR A 3 -19.02 -12.39 38.43
CA THR A 3 -18.28 -11.59 39.39
C THR A 3 -17.10 -10.91 38.68
N THR A 4 -16.93 -9.63 39.00
CA THR A 4 -15.62 -8.99 39.13
C THR A 4 -14.92 -8.64 37.81
N LEU A 5 -15.14 -7.43 37.27
CA LEU A 5 -14.38 -6.24 37.66
C LEU A 5 -12.85 -6.37 37.43
N LEU A 6 -12.41 -6.18 36.19
CA LEU A 6 -11.09 -5.63 35.89
C LEU A 6 -11.13 -5.01 34.48
N ALA A 7 -11.12 -3.70 34.26
CA ALA A 7 -10.91 -2.59 35.15
C ALA A 7 -11.57 -1.36 34.53
N LYS A 8 -12.03 -0.49 35.42
CA LYS A 8 -12.28 0.91 35.13
C LYS A 8 -11.01 1.50 34.49
N LEU A 9 -11.09 1.93 33.24
CA LEU A 9 -10.25 3.02 32.76
C LEU A 9 -11.17 4.09 32.15
N LYS A 10 -11.76 4.90 33.03
CA LYS A 10 -12.15 6.25 32.66
C LYS A 10 -10.84 7.04 32.47
N ALA A 11 -10.47 7.37 31.23
CA ALA A 11 -9.72 8.57 30.88
C ALA A 11 -9.44 8.60 29.37
N GLY A 12 -9.84 9.70 28.72
CA GLY A 12 -9.41 10.07 27.37
C GLY A 12 -10.56 10.22 26.39
N LYS A 13 -10.64 11.39 25.75
CA LYS A 13 -11.39 11.67 24.51
C LYS A 13 -11.44 10.44 23.59
N PRO A 14 -12.52 10.18 22.83
CA PRO A 14 -12.47 9.17 21.78
C PRO A 14 -11.32 9.53 20.83
N HIS A 15 -10.20 8.84 20.97
CA HIS A 15 -9.18 8.82 19.95
C HIS A 15 -9.76 7.94 18.87
N THR A 16 -10.52 8.53 17.95
CA THR A 16 -10.72 7.93 16.63
C THR A 16 -9.31 7.71 16.10
N PRO A 17 -8.78 6.47 16.02
CA PRO A 17 -7.49 6.29 15.40
C PRO A 17 -7.68 6.84 13.99
N ALA A 18 -6.93 7.87 13.62
CA ALA A 18 -6.83 8.22 12.22
C ALA A 18 -6.37 6.92 11.55
N SER A 19 -7.26 6.26 10.83
CA SER A 19 -6.92 5.05 10.09
C SER A 19 -6.03 5.52 8.96
N ASN A 20 -4.75 5.70 9.28
CA ASN A 20 -3.70 6.07 8.36
C ASN A 20 -3.43 4.84 7.50
N ASN A 21 -4.41 4.49 6.66
CA ASN A 21 -4.35 3.38 5.73
C ASN A 21 -3.24 3.72 4.74
N THR A 22 -2.05 3.23 5.06
CA THR A 22 -0.78 3.61 4.43
C THR A 22 -0.72 3.12 2.98
N TYR A 23 -1.56 2.15 2.64
CA TYR A 23 -1.61 1.55 1.32
C TYR A 23 -2.97 1.78 0.65
N TYR A 24 -2.98 1.78 -0.68
CA TYR A 24 -4.20 1.55 -1.43
C TYR A 24 -4.64 0.09 -1.22
N THR A 25 -5.90 -0.10 -0.84
CA THR A 25 -6.57 -1.40 -0.67
C THR A 25 -7.56 -1.70 -1.79
N GLU A 26 -7.80 -0.72 -2.65
CA GLU A 26 -8.68 -0.78 -3.82
C GLU A 26 -7.93 -0.26 -5.05
N ASN A 27 -8.35 -0.69 -6.24
CA ASN A 27 -7.67 -0.30 -7.48
C ASN A 27 -7.82 1.21 -7.72
N PRO A 28 -6.73 2.00 -7.71
CA PRO A 28 -6.80 3.43 -7.95
C PRO A 28 -7.06 3.78 -9.43
N GLY A 29 -6.92 2.84 -10.35
CA GLY A 29 -7.09 3.03 -11.80
C GLY A 29 -5.88 3.73 -12.44
N LYS A 30 -5.52 4.92 -11.95
CA LYS A 30 -4.30 5.64 -12.32
C LYS A 30 -3.60 6.18 -11.09
N ILE A 31 -2.27 6.16 -11.14
CA ILE A 31 -1.43 6.75 -10.10
C ILE A 31 -0.31 7.57 -10.73
N LYS A 32 0.24 8.47 -9.93
CA LYS A 32 1.47 9.20 -10.18
C LYS A 32 2.49 8.85 -9.09
N THR A 33 3.74 8.61 -9.46
CA THR A 33 4.82 8.42 -8.49
C THR A 33 5.15 9.74 -7.78
N LEU A 34 5.36 9.69 -6.47
CA LEU A 34 5.80 10.82 -5.64
C LEU A 34 7.30 10.79 -5.40
N VAL A 35 7.89 9.60 -5.47
CA VAL A 35 9.33 9.36 -5.37
C VAL A 35 9.76 8.40 -6.47
N GLN A 36 11.07 8.21 -6.64
CA GLN A 36 11.58 7.18 -7.55
C GLN A 36 11.04 5.79 -7.15
N CYS A 37 10.50 5.07 -8.13
CA CYS A 37 9.92 3.75 -7.92
C CYS A 37 10.43 2.74 -8.94
N ASP A 38 10.72 1.53 -8.47
CA ASP A 38 11.10 0.41 -9.32
C ASP A 38 9.87 -0.45 -9.66
N LEU A 39 9.90 -1.09 -10.83
CA LEU A 39 8.96 -2.14 -11.21
C LEU A 39 9.52 -3.53 -10.96
N TYR A 40 8.64 -4.41 -10.52
CA TYR A 40 8.96 -5.80 -10.17
C TYR A 40 8.11 -6.77 -10.98
N ASN A 41 8.65 -7.95 -11.30
CA ASN A 41 7.87 -9.03 -11.92
C ASN A 41 7.11 -9.91 -10.90
N SER A 42 7.30 -9.66 -9.60
CA SER A 42 6.65 -10.34 -8.49
C SER A 42 6.10 -9.36 -7.46
N VAL A 43 5.18 -9.83 -6.61
CA VAL A 43 4.69 -9.08 -5.43
C VAL A 43 5.76 -8.93 -4.34
N ASP A 44 6.76 -9.81 -4.36
CA ASP A 44 7.90 -9.81 -3.45
C ASP A 44 9.02 -8.94 -4.01
N PHE A 45 9.23 -7.78 -3.39
CA PHE A 45 10.16 -6.75 -3.88
C PHE A 45 11.60 -7.05 -3.45
N THR A 46 12.19 -8.06 -4.07
CA THR A 46 13.60 -8.44 -3.90
C THR A 46 14.42 -7.96 -5.10
N ALA A 47 15.75 -7.97 -4.98
CA ALA A 47 16.65 -7.62 -6.08
C ALA A 47 16.45 -8.53 -7.32
N SER A 48 16.20 -9.84 -7.11
CA SER A 48 15.96 -10.81 -8.19
C SER A 48 14.67 -10.56 -8.98
N HIS A 49 13.70 -9.87 -8.39
CA HIS A 49 12.43 -9.55 -9.03
C HIS A 49 12.41 -8.15 -9.65
N LYS A 50 13.46 -7.34 -9.47
CA LYS A 50 13.58 -6.04 -10.13
C LYS A 50 13.67 -6.25 -11.64
N THR A 51 12.88 -5.49 -12.37
CA THR A 51 12.85 -5.54 -13.84
C THR A 51 13.95 -4.70 -14.49
N GLY A 52 14.68 -3.90 -13.70
CA GLY A 52 15.54 -2.83 -14.21
C GLY A 52 14.79 -1.54 -14.59
N GLY A 53 13.45 -1.56 -14.58
CA GLY A 53 12.63 -0.38 -14.78
C GLY A 53 12.56 0.48 -13.52
N THR A 54 13.35 1.57 -13.50
CA THR A 54 13.33 2.60 -12.45
C THR A 54 12.72 3.87 -13.00
N TYR A 55 11.72 4.40 -12.31
CA TYR A 55 10.92 5.53 -12.80
C TYR A 55 10.99 6.72 -11.84
N PRO A 56 11.27 7.94 -12.33
CA PRO A 56 11.41 9.12 -11.48
C PRO A 56 10.06 9.56 -10.89
N PRO A 57 10.08 10.46 -9.89
CA PRO A 57 8.88 11.15 -9.41
C PRO A 57 8.12 11.78 -10.57
N GLY A 58 6.80 11.69 -10.51
CA GLY A 58 5.90 12.27 -11.49
C GLY A 58 5.49 11.37 -12.64
N THR A 59 6.04 10.16 -12.72
CA THR A 59 5.67 9.14 -13.70
C THR A 59 4.25 8.63 -13.45
N ILE A 60 3.44 8.52 -14.50
CA ILE A 60 2.06 8.06 -14.42
C ILE A 60 1.97 6.59 -14.83
N PHE A 61 1.27 5.79 -14.03
CA PHE A 61 0.96 4.40 -14.35
C PHE A 61 -0.54 4.16 -14.39
N THR A 62 -0.97 3.38 -15.40
CA THR A 62 -2.30 2.78 -15.43
C THR A 62 -2.27 1.45 -14.67
N ILE A 63 -3.17 1.28 -13.72
CA ILE A 63 -3.25 0.12 -12.83
C ILE A 63 -4.38 -0.80 -13.29
N ALA A 64 -4.00 -2.00 -13.75
CA ALA A 64 -4.93 -3.02 -14.23
C ALA A 64 -5.53 -3.82 -13.07
N GLY A 65 -4.84 -3.90 -11.93
CA GLY A 65 -5.36 -4.62 -10.77
C GLY A 65 -4.43 -4.53 -9.57
N MET A 66 -4.66 -5.41 -8.60
CA MET A 66 -3.88 -5.48 -7.37
C MET A 66 -3.61 -6.92 -6.98
N ALA A 67 -2.51 -7.13 -6.27
CA ALA A 67 -2.17 -8.39 -5.64
C ALA A 67 -1.67 -8.13 -4.22
N LYS A 68 -1.53 -9.18 -3.41
CA LYS A 68 -0.99 -9.09 -2.06
C LYS A 68 0.19 -10.05 -1.93
N THR A 69 1.19 -9.66 -1.13
CA THR A 69 2.21 -10.60 -0.67
C THR A 69 1.58 -11.65 0.25
N LYS A 70 2.33 -12.72 0.58
CA LYS A 70 1.90 -13.71 1.58
C LYS A 70 1.52 -13.08 2.92
N GLY A 71 2.20 -12.00 3.31
CA GLY A 71 1.90 -11.21 4.51
C GLY A 71 0.76 -10.19 4.36
N GLY A 72 0.02 -10.23 3.25
CA GLY A 72 -1.14 -9.37 3.03
C GLY A 72 -0.81 -7.94 2.56
N THR A 73 0.46 -7.62 2.28
CA THR A 73 0.84 -6.28 1.82
C THR A 73 0.38 -6.07 0.38
N PRO A 74 -0.47 -5.07 0.09
CA PRO A 74 -0.98 -4.84 -1.26
C PRO A 74 0.08 -4.24 -2.19
N ARG A 75 0.03 -4.65 -3.46
CA ARG A 75 0.84 -4.19 -4.59
C ARG A 75 -0.06 -3.82 -5.75
N LEU A 76 0.30 -2.77 -6.47
CA LEU A 76 -0.41 -2.34 -7.67
C LEU A 76 0.16 -3.09 -8.87
N LYS A 77 -0.71 -3.69 -9.69
CA LYS A 77 -0.33 -4.31 -10.96
C LYS A 77 -0.56 -3.32 -12.09
N THR A 78 0.51 -2.90 -12.76
CA THR A 78 0.43 -2.00 -13.91
C THR A 78 -0.23 -2.70 -15.09
N LYS A 79 -0.67 -1.93 -16.10
CA LYS A 79 -1.21 -2.48 -17.35
C LYS A 79 -0.20 -3.37 -18.11
N SER A 80 1.10 -3.14 -17.92
CA SER A 80 2.16 -3.99 -18.50
C SER A 80 2.41 -5.29 -17.73
N GLY A 81 1.69 -5.52 -16.62
CA GLY A 81 1.78 -6.75 -15.84
C GLY A 81 2.80 -6.74 -14.68
N TYR A 82 3.58 -5.66 -14.54
CA TYR A 82 4.55 -5.50 -13.46
C TYR A 82 3.92 -4.92 -12.20
N PHE A 83 4.62 -5.07 -11.08
CA PHE A 83 4.19 -4.65 -9.77
C PHE A 83 4.94 -3.41 -9.28
N LEU A 84 4.18 -2.55 -8.62
CA LEU A 84 4.61 -1.30 -8.00
C LEU A 84 4.04 -1.23 -6.57
N THR A 85 4.69 -0.46 -5.70
CA THR A 85 4.20 -0.20 -4.34
C THR A 85 2.77 0.38 -4.35
N ALA A 86 1.93 -0.08 -3.44
CA ALA A 86 0.63 0.53 -3.15
C ALA A 86 0.72 1.59 -2.04
N ASN A 87 1.92 1.87 -1.51
CA ASN A 87 2.11 2.79 -0.39
C ASN A 87 1.86 4.25 -0.82
N LYS A 88 0.90 4.91 -0.17
CA LYS A 88 0.45 6.27 -0.48
C LYS A 88 1.53 7.35 -0.25
N LYS A 89 2.61 7.04 0.47
CA LYS A 89 3.78 7.92 0.59
C LYS A 89 4.62 7.96 -0.70
N PHE A 90 4.54 6.92 -1.52
CA PHE A 90 5.36 6.75 -2.72
C PHE A 90 4.58 7.02 -4.00
N VAL A 91 3.26 6.87 -3.96
CA VAL A 91 2.37 7.01 -5.10
C VAL A 91 1.07 7.70 -4.68
N LYS A 92 0.48 8.47 -5.59
CA LYS A 92 -0.80 9.16 -5.39
C LYS A 92 -1.77 8.83 -6.53
N LYS A 93 -3.00 8.48 -6.20
CA LYS A 93 -4.11 8.37 -7.16
C LYS A 93 -4.35 9.72 -7.85
N ILE A 94 -4.55 9.67 -9.16
CA ILE A 94 -4.90 10.82 -10.00
C ILE A 94 -6.25 10.62 -10.67
#